data_AF-A0A182AJC5-F1
#
_entry.id   AF-A0A182AJC5-F1
#
_cell.length_a   1.000
_cell.length_b   1.000
_cell.length_c   1.000
_cell.angle_alpha   90.00
_cell.angle_beta   90.00
_cell.angle_gamma   90.00
#
_symmetry.space_group_name_H-M   'P 1'
#
loop_
_entity.id
_entity.type
_entity.pdbx_description
1 polymer ?
#
loop_
_entity_poly.entity_id
_entity_poly.type
_entity_poly.pdbx_seq_one_letter_code
_entity_poly.pdbx_strand_id
1 'polypeptide(L)' 'MPYEPGSPECRVLIDCKSQIESMLLALDRIENSAHIRDQLRSVHNQLEGLHALYRRSNA' A
#
# COMPACT_ATOMS: atom_id res chain seq x y z
N MET A 1 -10.24 13.54 8.68
CA MET A 1 -10.15 13.31 7.22
C MET A 1 -11.57 13.23 6.70
N PRO A 2 -12.01 14.18 5.84
CA PRO A 2 -13.37 14.16 5.32
C PRO A 2 -13.53 12.94 4.42
N TYR A 3 -14.63 12.22 4.63
CA TYR A 3 -14.97 10.97 3.97
C TYR A 3 -15.44 11.28 2.54
N GLU A 4 -14.52 11.36 1.58
CA GLU A 4 -14.89 11.12 0.19
C GLU A 4 -15.14 9.61 0.06
N PRO A 5 -16.31 9.18 -0.44
CA PRO A 5 -16.53 7.78 -0.76
C PRO A 5 -15.60 7.45 -1.94
N GLY A 6 -14.35 7.10 -1.63
CA GLY A 6 -13.38 6.64 -2.61
C GLY A 6 -14.00 5.48 -3.37
N SER A 7 -13.76 5.45 -4.69
CA SER A 7 -14.26 4.37 -5.54
C SER A 7 -13.86 2.99 -4.96
N PRO A 8 -14.58 1.91 -5.30
CA PRO A 8 -14.25 0.56 -4.83
C PRO A 8 -12.77 0.21 -5.00
N GLU A 9 -12.14 0.69 -6.07
CA GLU A 9 -10.71 0.54 -6.36
C GLU A 9 -9.83 1.24 -5.30
N CYS A 10 -10.16 2.48 -4.91
CA CYS A 10 -9.44 3.19 -3.85
C CYS A 10 -9.50 2.41 -2.53
N ARG A 11 -10.64 1.78 -2.22
CA ARG A 11 -10.77 0.96 -1.01
C ARG A 11 -9.84 -0.25 -1.04
N VAL A 12 -9.83 -0.99 -2.16
CA VAL A 12 -8.93 -2.13 -2.35
C VAL A 12 -7.46 -1.69 -2.21
N LEU A 13 -7.08 -0.57 -2.81
CA LEU A 13 -5.71 -0.06 -2.73
C LEU A 13 -5.31 0.36 -1.30
N ILE A 14 -6.23 0.95 -0.52
CA ILE A 14 -6.00 1.24 0.90
C ILE A 14 -5.75 -0.06 1.68
N ASP A 15 -6.60 -1.07 1.47
CA ASP A 15 -6.51 -2.34 2.19
C ASP A 15 -5.20 -3.09 1.83
N CYS A 16 -4.81 -3.12 0.55
CA CYS A 16 -3.55 -3.73 0.12
C CYS A 16 -2.32 -3.04 0.73
N LYS A 17 -2.28 -1.70 0.77
CA LYS A 17 -1.15 -0.97 1.37
C LYS A 17 -1.02 -1.24 2.87
N SER A 18 -2.13 -1.26 3.59
CA SER A 18 -2.19 -1.61 5.03
C SER A 18 -1.69 -3.03 5.31
N GLN A 19 -2.01 -3.99 4.43
CA GLN A 19 -1.49 -5.35 4.52
C GLN A 19 0.03 -5.39 4.30
N ILE A 20 0.56 -4.66 3.33
CA ILE A 20 2.01 -4.59 3.11
C ILE A 20 2.73 -3.97 4.32
N GLU A 21 2.19 -2.89 4.90
CA GLU A 21 2.74 -2.29 6.12
C GLU A 21 2.78 -3.30 7.27
N SER A 22 1.71 -4.09 7.44
CA SER A 22 1.66 -5.16 8.43
C SER A 22 2.69 -6.27 8.16
N MET A 23 2.87 -6.66 6.90
CA MET A 23 3.90 -7.64 6.49
C MET A 23 5.32 -7.12 6.75
N LEU A 24 5.58 -5.84 6.47
CA LEU A 24 6.88 -5.22 6.73
C LEU A 24 7.23 -5.25 8.22
N LEU A 25 6.27 -4.95 9.09
CA LEU A 25 6.43 -5.04 10.55
C LEU A 25 6.68 -6.48 11.03
N ALA A 26 5.99 -7.45 10.44
CA ALA A 26 6.18 -8.87 10.78
C ALA A 26 7.58 -9.36 10.35
N LEU A 27 8.03 -9.00 9.14
CA LEU A 27 9.32 -9.41 8.58
C LEU A 27 10.52 -8.74 9.24
N ASP A 28 10.34 -7.58 9.89
CA ASP A 28 11.42 -6.90 10.63
C ASP A 28 12.01 -7.77 11.75
N ARG A 29 11.23 -8.73 12.27
CA ARG A 29 11.65 -9.66 13.32
C ARG A 29 12.41 -10.90 12.80
N ILE A 30 12.55 -11.04 11.48
CA ILE A 30 13.16 -12.21 10.84
C ILE A 30 14.53 -11.81 10.26
N GLU A 31 15.59 -12.48 10.71
CA GLU A 31 16.92 -12.31 10.12
C GLU A 31 16.92 -12.66 8.63
N ASN A 32 17.78 -12.01 7.85
CA ASN A 32 17.89 -12.20 6.40
C ASN A 32 16.62 -11.85 5.58
N SER A 33 15.65 -11.14 6.17
CA SER A 33 14.42 -10.69 5.47
C SER A 33 14.57 -9.39 4.67
N ALA A 34 15.74 -8.74 4.72
CA ALA A 34 15.94 -7.39 4.19
C ALA A 34 15.53 -7.25 2.72
N HIS A 35 15.93 -8.21 1.87
CA HIS A 35 15.58 -8.19 0.44
C HIS A 35 14.06 -8.27 0.20
N ILE A 36 13.35 -9.10 0.98
CA ILE A 36 11.88 -9.23 0.88
C ILE A 36 11.21 -7.91 1.30
N ARG A 37 11.71 -7.27 2.36
CA ARG A 37 11.19 -5.96 2.83
C ARG A 37 11.41 -4.86 1.79
N ASP A 38 12.54 -4.87 1.09
CA ASP A 38 12.80 -3.92 0.00
C ASP A 38 11.85 -4.12 -1.19
N GLN A 39 11.58 -5.38 -1.56
CA GLN A 39 10.60 -5.71 -2.59
C GLN A 39 9.19 -5.25 -2.18
N LEU A 40 8.78 -5.51 -0.95
CA LEU A 40 7.48 -5.07 -0.43
C LEU A 40 7.35 -3.54 -0.39
N ARG A 41 8.41 -2.81 -0.02
CA ARG A 41 8.43 -1.34 -0.11
C ARG A 41 8.27 -0.85 -1.55
N SER A 42 8.92 -1.52 -2.51
CA SER A 42 8.75 -1.19 -3.93
C SER A 42 7.30 -1.37 -4.38
N VAL A 43 6.66 -2.49 -4.00
CA VAL A 43 5.24 -2.73 -4.30
C VAL A 43 4.33 -1.70 -3.62
N HIS A 44 4.56 -1.37 -2.35
CA HIS A 44 3.79 -0.34 -1.64
C HIS A 44 3.86 1.02 -2.37
N ASN A 45 5.04 1.45 -2.79
CA ASN A 45 5.23 2.68 -3.55
C ASN A 45 4.51 2.65 -4.91
N GLN A 46 4.48 1.50 -5.59
CA GLN A 46 3.73 1.33 -6.84
C GLN A 46 2.21 1.44 -6.60
N LEU A 47 1.70 0.88 -5.50
CA LEU A 47 0.29 1.00 -5.11
C LEU A 47 -0.07 2.43 -4.71
N GLU A 48 0.83 3.18 -4.08
CA GLU A 48 0.62 4.61 -3.84
C GLU A 48 0.52 5.41 -5.13
N GLY A 49 1.40 5.13 -6.09
CA GLY A 49 1.32 5.72 -7.43
C GLY A 49 -0.01 5.42 -8.11
N LEU A 50 -0.45 4.16 -8.09
CA LEU A 50 -1.73 3.73 -8.66
C LEU A 50 -2.93 4.39 -7.95
N HIS A 51 -2.91 4.47 -6.62
CA HIS A 51 -3.97 5.12 -5.85
C HIS A 51 -4.04 6.61 -6.12
N ALA A 52 -2.90 7.29 -6.32
CA ALA A 52 -2.87 8.69 -6.72
C ALA A 52 -3.53 8.92 -8.09
N LEU A 53 -3.41 7.98 -9.04
CA LEU A 53 -4.10 8.05 -10.33
C LEU A 53 -5.62 7.95 -10.17
N TYR A 54 -6.11 6.96 -9.41
CA TYR A 54 -7.55 6.79 -9.16
C TYR A 54 -8.16 7.96 -8.38
N ARG A 55 -7.42 8.54 -7.43
CA ARG A 55 -7.87 9.73 -6.71
C ARG A 55 -8.03 10.93 -7.64
N ARG A 56 -7.12 11.10 -8.61
CA ARG A 56 -7.17 12.21 -9.58
C ARG A 56 -8.23 12.00 -10.66
N SER A 57 -8.51 10.75 -11.06
CA SER A 57 -9.51 10.47 -12.09
C SER A 57 -10.95 10.60 -11.58
N ASN A 58 -11.14 10.46 -10.27
CA ASN A 58 -12.46 10.44 -9.62
C ASN A 58 -12.71 11.67 -8.73
N ALA A 59 -11.85 12.71 -8.83
CA ALA A 59 -12.01 14.03 -8.20
C ALA A 59 -12.43 15.06 -9.25
#